data_AF-H2LA34-F1
#
_entry.id   AF-H2LA34-F1
#
_cell.length_a   1.000
_cell.length_b   1.000
_cell.length_c   1.000
_cell.angle_alpha   90.00
_cell.angle_beta   90.00
_cell.angle_gamma   90.00
#
_symmetry.space_group_name_H-M   'P 1'
#
loop_
_entity.id
_entity.type
_entity.pdbx_description
1 polymer ?
#
loop_
_entity_poly.entity_id
_entity_poly.type
_entity_poly.pdbx_seq_one_letter_code
_entity_poly.pdbx_strand_id
1 'polypeptide(L)'
;MLQFSPCLMLSVKKGSIFRLLCLTHLESNPQSCSVSCSVRVGTVPLGYPAGRSLLAPTLSYFCRINESDGHFQMCNFISHRYNRKSDSALERHIKHCQQAEGTQTGEGDALWGHSALRNGLPKTENEEITQQNTQVSPSDEHGKCKGNAVEYYDKPLLILRLGLTSYKEYLGTNWSCQAAELRQRGQTEYKDPLALLAQPLGVGAILCTSDDQVVFIRRSQKVAEAGGLLDIPGGHPEPKAVCESLGETVSEEQITMEMMQRRPSAVVAELFFSVSAEIRDEVNVPVSVLGAPVLLGVALNHTSAGRPSAEFFVSCSLTSKEVQELYWKGGAEANESTDVVFLSRAEALQLSSSSPLWSELCPSAKGAVLLYQTVNPRRTHNTTQQAHT
;
A
#
# COMPACT_ATOMS: atom_id res chain seq x y z
N MET A 1 -4.70 35.97 10.87
CA MET A 1 -4.62 35.03 12.01
C MET A 1 -5.60 33.91 11.75
N LEU A 2 -5.13 32.75 11.29
CA LEU A 2 -5.96 31.55 11.25
C LEU A 2 -5.84 30.90 12.64
N GLN A 3 -6.94 30.91 13.40
CA GLN A 3 -7.05 30.15 14.64
C GLN A 3 -6.98 28.66 14.28
N PHE A 4 -5.92 27.99 14.75
CA PHE A 4 -5.85 26.53 14.75
C PHE A 4 -6.90 26.00 15.74
N SER A 5 -7.82 25.16 15.26
CA SER A 5 -8.70 24.41 16.15
C SER A 5 -7.87 23.34 16.89
N PRO A 6 -7.95 23.28 18.23
CA PRO A 6 -7.30 22.23 19.01
C PRO A 6 -8.28 21.05 19.10
N CYS A 7 -8.00 19.98 18.34
CA CYS A 7 -8.43 18.60 18.56
C CYS A 7 -8.46 17.91 17.21
N LEU A 8 -7.58 16.93 17.01
CA LEU A 8 -7.91 15.74 16.22
C LEU A 8 -6.84 14.69 16.55
N MET A 9 -7.28 13.59 17.18
CA MET A 9 -6.44 12.46 17.55
C MET A 9 -5.94 11.77 16.29
N LEU A 10 -4.63 11.78 16.09
CA LEU A 10 -3.98 10.78 15.26
C LEU A 10 -3.94 9.48 16.07
N SER A 11 -4.53 8.40 15.54
CA SER A 11 -4.11 7.07 15.94
C SER A 11 -2.68 6.90 15.44
N VAL A 12 -1.71 7.32 16.26
CA VAL A 12 -0.30 7.14 15.97
C VAL A 12 -0.01 5.66 16.20
N LYS A 13 -0.07 4.84 15.15
CA LYS A 13 0.59 3.52 15.15
C LYS A 13 2.07 3.81 15.44
N LYS A 14 2.51 3.49 16.67
CA LYS A 14 3.92 3.58 17.06
C LYS A 14 4.62 2.45 16.33
N GLY A 15 5.34 2.75 15.25
CA GLY A 15 6.06 1.71 14.52
C GLY A 15 6.95 2.22 13.41
N SER A 16 7.86 1.35 12.97
CA SER A 16 8.61 1.54 11.73
C SER A 16 7.67 1.40 10.52
N ILE A 17 7.99 2.07 9.42
CA ILE A 17 7.25 2.00 8.15
C ILE A 17 8.27 1.88 7.02
N PHE A 18 7.94 1.17 5.94
CA PHE A 18 8.80 1.16 4.75
C PHE A 18 8.87 2.55 4.11
N ARG A 19 10.06 2.98 3.70
CA ARG A 19 10.29 4.18 2.91
C ARG A 19 10.57 3.81 1.47
N LEU A 20 9.81 4.31 0.51
CA LEU A 20 10.13 4.12 -0.90
C LEU A 20 11.01 5.27 -1.39
N LEU A 21 12.23 4.96 -1.84
CA LEU A 21 13.11 5.96 -2.46
C LEU A 21 12.83 6.07 -3.97
N CYS A 22 12.79 4.93 -4.65
CA CYS A 22 12.69 4.87 -6.10
C CYS A 22 12.26 3.47 -6.52
N LEU A 23 11.73 3.40 -7.73
CA LEU A 23 11.24 2.19 -8.36
C LEU A 23 11.89 2.07 -9.74
N THR A 24 12.42 0.89 -10.06
CA THR A 24 13.14 0.65 -11.32
C THR A 24 12.48 -0.49 -12.08
N HIS A 25 12.11 -0.24 -13.33
CA HIS A 25 11.65 -1.28 -14.26
C HIS A 25 12.85 -1.92 -14.96
N LEU A 26 12.84 -3.24 -15.13
CA LEU A 26 13.80 -3.94 -15.98
C LEU A 26 13.09 -4.32 -17.29
N GLU A 27 13.52 -3.75 -18.41
CA GLU A 27 12.99 -4.15 -19.72
C GLU A 27 13.35 -5.62 -20.01
N SER A 28 12.34 -6.46 -20.18
CA SER A 28 12.48 -7.75 -20.84
C SER A 28 12.35 -7.56 -22.36
N ASN A 29 13.06 -8.40 -23.11
CA ASN A 29 13.19 -8.35 -24.57
C ASN A 29 11.79 -8.30 -25.26
N PRO A 30 11.50 -7.33 -26.15
CA PRO A 30 10.14 -7.06 -26.65
C PRO A 30 9.49 -8.16 -27.51
N GLN A 31 10.13 -9.32 -27.70
CA GLN A 31 9.64 -10.39 -28.57
C GLN A 31 8.96 -11.57 -27.85
N SER A 32 8.99 -11.65 -26.51
CA SER A 32 8.41 -12.80 -25.78
C SER A 32 7.40 -12.46 -24.68
N CYS A 33 7.19 -11.19 -24.35
CA CYS A 33 6.23 -10.77 -23.33
C CYS A 33 5.19 -9.83 -23.92
N SER A 34 3.90 -10.14 -23.77
CA SER A 34 2.79 -9.23 -24.08
C SER A 34 2.65 -8.06 -23.09
N VAL A 35 3.76 -7.70 -22.42
CA VAL A 35 3.84 -6.66 -21.39
C VAL A 35 4.15 -5.34 -22.06
N SER A 36 3.11 -4.58 -22.39
CA SER A 36 3.26 -3.18 -22.80
C SER A 36 3.42 -2.31 -21.55
N CYS A 37 4.65 -1.99 -21.17
CA CYS A 37 4.96 -1.07 -20.08
C CYS A 37 5.44 0.27 -20.68
N SER A 38 4.76 1.38 -20.39
CA SER A 38 5.21 2.72 -20.79
C SER A 38 5.42 3.59 -19.56
N VAL A 39 6.67 4.02 -19.32
CA VAL A 39 6.97 5.02 -18.29
C VAL A 39 6.52 6.39 -18.83
N ARG A 40 5.41 6.91 -18.31
CA ARG A 40 5.05 8.33 -18.46
C ARG A 40 5.07 8.97 -17.07
N VAL A 41 6.12 9.74 -16.80
CA VAL A 41 6.08 10.74 -15.72
C VAL A 41 5.20 11.87 -16.23
N GLY A 42 3.93 11.86 -15.84
CA GLY A 42 2.94 12.82 -16.30
C GLY A 42 2.31 13.56 -15.13
N THR A 43 2.57 14.86 -15.03
CA THR A 43 1.66 15.76 -14.30
C THR A 43 0.41 15.91 -15.16
N VAL A 44 -0.74 15.39 -14.71
CA VAL A 44 -2.02 15.75 -15.34
C VAL A 44 -2.32 17.20 -14.92
N PRO A 45 -2.24 18.20 -15.82
CA PRO A 45 -2.54 19.57 -15.46
C PRO A 45 -4.06 19.68 -15.37
N LEU A 46 -4.59 19.68 -14.16
CA LEU A 46 -5.99 20.06 -13.93
C LEU A 46 -6.04 21.59 -13.90
N GLY A 47 -6.63 22.20 -14.94
CA GLY A 47 -6.81 23.65 -15.00
C GLY A 47 -7.75 24.12 -13.90
N TYR A 48 -7.22 24.83 -12.90
CA TYR A 48 -8.01 25.49 -11.86
C TYR A 48 -8.04 27.01 -12.11
N PRO A 49 -9.20 27.68 -11.96
CA PRO A 49 -9.25 29.13 -11.87
C PRO A 49 -8.59 29.59 -10.55
N ALA A 50 -7.91 30.74 -10.62
CA ALA A 50 -6.97 31.21 -9.60
C ALA A 50 -7.64 31.43 -8.23
N GLY A 51 -7.13 30.72 -7.20
CA GLY A 51 -7.47 30.95 -5.80
C GLY A 51 -7.58 29.66 -5.00
N ARG A 52 -6.46 29.24 -4.39
CA ARG A 52 -6.24 27.94 -3.67
C ARG A 52 -6.08 26.73 -4.59
N SER A 53 -4.85 26.52 -5.04
CA SER A 53 -4.40 25.32 -5.75
C SER A 53 -4.34 24.12 -4.80
N LEU A 54 -5.40 23.30 -4.74
CA LEU A 54 -5.26 21.90 -4.35
C LEU A 54 -4.47 21.22 -5.47
N LEU A 55 -3.17 21.06 -5.29
CA LEU A 55 -2.28 20.44 -6.28
C LEU A 55 -2.82 19.04 -6.63
N ALA A 56 -3.08 18.79 -7.91
CA ALA A 56 -3.45 17.47 -8.41
C ALA A 56 -2.36 16.44 -8.05
N PRO A 57 -2.72 15.17 -7.75
CA PRO A 57 -1.73 14.12 -7.59
C PRO A 57 -0.97 13.93 -8.90
N THR A 58 0.35 13.73 -8.83
CA THR A 58 1.14 13.34 -10.01
C THR A 58 1.34 11.83 -9.95
N LEU A 59 1.08 11.18 -11.08
CA LEU A 59 1.39 9.78 -11.27
C LEU A 59 2.88 9.68 -11.60
N SER A 60 3.65 9.06 -10.70
CA SER A 60 5.08 8.89 -10.93
C SER A 60 5.42 7.57 -11.60
N TYR A 61 4.54 6.57 -11.53
CA TYR A 61 4.82 5.27 -12.13
C TYR A 61 3.57 4.44 -12.44
N PHE A 62 3.57 3.79 -13.61
CA PHE A 62 2.57 2.81 -14.05
C PHE A 62 3.28 1.48 -14.31
N CYS A 63 2.75 0.38 -13.80
CA CYS A 63 3.17 -0.96 -14.23
C CYS A 63 1.97 -1.88 -14.30
N ARG A 64 1.82 -2.55 -15.45
CA ARG A 64 0.88 -3.65 -15.61
C ARG A 64 1.64 -4.94 -15.35
N ILE A 65 1.48 -5.49 -14.15
CA ILE A 65 1.87 -6.88 -13.85
C ILE A 65 0.61 -7.73 -14.03
N ASN A 66 0.60 -8.69 -14.96
CA ASN A 66 -0.60 -9.51 -15.22
C ASN A 66 -0.85 -10.53 -14.09
N GLU A 67 -2.13 -10.94 -13.96
CA GLU A 67 -2.73 -11.71 -12.87
C GLU A 67 -2.07 -13.08 -12.53
N SER A 68 -1.30 -13.68 -13.44
CA SER A 68 -0.76 -15.03 -13.25
C SER A 68 0.50 -15.11 -12.36
N ASP A 69 1.26 -14.01 -12.23
CA ASP A 69 2.67 -14.11 -11.78
C ASP A 69 3.08 -13.04 -10.73
N GLY A 70 2.10 -12.33 -10.15
CA GLY A 70 2.28 -11.03 -9.49
C GLY A 70 3.35 -10.95 -8.39
N HIS A 71 3.55 -12.01 -7.61
CA HIS A 71 4.58 -12.04 -6.56
C HIS A 71 5.98 -12.38 -7.11
N PHE A 72 6.09 -13.20 -8.15
CA PHE A 72 7.36 -13.74 -8.63
C PHE A 72 8.14 -12.76 -9.51
N GLN A 73 7.49 -11.70 -10.00
CA GLN A 73 8.09 -10.71 -10.90
C GLN A 73 8.55 -9.43 -10.20
N MET A 74 8.40 -9.32 -8.88
CA MET A 74 8.87 -8.17 -8.11
C MET A 74 9.99 -8.56 -7.15
N CYS A 75 11.07 -7.78 -7.15
CA CYS A 75 12.11 -7.87 -6.14
C CYS A 75 12.27 -6.54 -5.41
N ASN A 76 12.99 -6.56 -4.29
CA ASN A 76 13.36 -5.35 -3.58
C ASN A 76 14.86 -5.32 -3.25
N PHE A 77 15.37 -4.10 -3.13
CA PHE A 77 16.63 -3.81 -2.46
C PHE A 77 16.31 -3.00 -1.22
N ILE A 78 16.55 -3.61 -0.08
CA ILE A 78 16.38 -2.99 1.22
C ILE A 78 17.76 -2.51 1.67
N SER A 79 17.92 -1.26 2.09
CA SER A 79 19.22 -0.77 2.55
C SER A 79 19.14 0.57 3.26
N HIS A 80 19.97 0.76 4.30
CA HIS A 80 20.16 2.05 4.97
C HIS A 80 20.49 3.20 4.01
N ARG A 81 21.11 2.93 2.86
CA ARG A 81 21.38 3.97 1.85
C ARG A 81 20.12 4.62 1.28
N TYR A 82 18.97 3.94 1.42
CA TYR A 82 17.65 4.38 0.99
C TYR A 82 16.84 5.00 2.14
N ASN A 83 17.40 5.12 3.34
CA ASN A 83 16.78 5.90 4.42
C ASN A 83 16.90 7.40 4.13
N ARG A 84 16.04 8.18 4.78
CA ARG A 84 16.07 9.65 4.78
C ARG A 84 17.46 10.16 5.19
N LYS A 85 17.96 11.17 4.50
CA LYS A 85 19.15 11.92 4.91
C LYS A 85 18.80 12.81 6.09
N SER A 86 19.74 12.98 7.01
CA SER A 86 19.49 13.78 8.21
C SER A 86 20.73 14.49 8.71
N ASP A 87 20.49 15.53 9.49
CA ASP A 87 21.47 16.33 10.20
C ASP A 87 20.95 16.66 11.62
N SER A 88 21.82 17.20 12.46
CA SER A 88 21.48 17.50 13.87
C SER A 88 20.42 18.58 14.05
N ALA A 89 20.20 19.46 13.07
CA ALA A 89 19.15 20.47 13.10
C ALA A 89 17.79 19.82 12.78
N LEU A 90 17.73 18.98 11.74
CA LEU A 90 16.53 18.26 11.36
C LEU A 90 16.08 17.29 12.45
N GLU A 91 16.99 16.55 13.09
CA GLU A 91 16.64 15.67 14.20
C GLU A 91 16.09 16.42 15.43
N ARG A 92 16.60 17.63 15.70
CA ARG A 92 16.06 18.49 16.76
C ARG A 92 14.66 18.98 16.41
N HIS A 93 14.43 19.36 15.16
CA HIS A 93 13.11 19.78 14.67
C HIS A 93 12.08 18.65 14.80
N ILE A 94 12.39 17.44 14.33
CA ILE A 94 11.50 16.27 14.43
C ILE A 94 11.14 15.98 15.90
N LYS A 95 12.12 16.06 16.81
CA LYS A 95 11.88 15.90 18.26
C LYS A 95 10.97 16.99 18.82
N HIS A 96 11.12 18.23 18.37
CA HIS A 96 10.28 19.33 18.82
C HIS A 96 8.83 19.17 18.34
N CYS A 97 8.61 18.84 17.06
CA CYS A 97 7.27 18.59 16.52
C CYS A 97 6.53 17.52 17.35
N GLN A 98 7.22 16.43 17.69
CA GLN A 98 6.64 15.35 18.51
C GLN A 98 6.23 15.83 19.92
N GLN A 99 7.05 16.66 20.57
CA GLN A 99 6.75 17.17 21.91
C GLN A 99 5.57 18.16 21.91
N ALA A 100 5.46 18.98 20.86
CA ALA A 100 4.39 19.96 20.71
C ALA A 100 3.01 19.28 20.54
N GLU A 101 2.96 18.14 19.84
CA GLU A 101 1.73 17.33 19.75
C GLU A 101 1.34 16.71 21.10
N GLY A 102 2.32 16.29 21.92
CA GLY A 102 2.08 15.73 23.25
C GLY A 102 1.69 16.74 24.33
N THR A 103 1.86 18.05 24.11
CA THR A 103 1.53 19.09 25.11
C THR A 103 0.18 19.78 24.88
N GLN A 104 -0.50 19.52 23.75
CA GLN A 104 -1.84 20.08 23.46
C GLN A 104 -3.00 19.23 24.00
N THR A 105 -2.73 18.13 24.72
CA THR A 105 -3.76 17.29 25.34
C THR A 105 -4.07 17.76 26.76
N GLY A 106 -5.00 18.70 26.90
CA GLY A 106 -5.66 19.03 28.17
C GLY A 106 -6.92 18.18 28.36
N GLU A 107 -6.99 17.50 29.51
CA GLU A 107 -8.17 16.86 30.15
C GLU A 107 -9.27 16.31 29.22
N GLY A 108 -9.14 15.03 28.90
CA GLY A 108 -10.23 14.22 28.35
C GLY A 108 -9.72 12.80 28.10
N ASP A 109 -10.19 11.84 28.88
CA ASP A 109 -9.87 10.42 28.74
C ASP A 109 -10.11 9.95 27.29
N ALA A 110 -9.03 9.76 26.53
CA ALA A 110 -9.08 9.15 25.20
C ALA A 110 -7.95 8.13 25.10
N LEU A 111 -8.36 6.88 24.90
CA LEU A 111 -7.59 5.66 25.02
C LEU A 111 -6.28 5.70 24.23
N TRP A 112 -5.17 5.71 24.97
CA TRP A 112 -3.87 5.30 24.46
C TRP A 112 -3.80 3.76 24.46
N GLY A 113 -3.80 3.19 23.26
CA GLY A 113 -3.34 1.82 23.03
C GLY A 113 -4.44 0.77 22.91
N HIS A 114 -4.56 0.19 21.72
CA HIS A 114 -5.09 -1.16 21.54
C HIS A 114 -4.22 -1.91 20.52
N SER A 115 -3.01 -2.29 20.94
CA SER A 115 -2.25 -3.40 20.33
C SER A 115 -2.60 -4.75 20.98
N ALA A 116 -3.66 -4.82 21.78
CA ALA A 116 -4.04 -6.01 22.53
C ALA A 116 -5.42 -6.49 22.08
N LEU A 117 -5.48 -7.15 20.92
CA LEU A 117 -6.51 -8.12 20.53
C LEU A 117 -5.98 -9.02 19.39
N ARG A 118 -4.73 -9.49 19.51
CA ARG A 118 -4.25 -10.73 18.87
C ARG A 118 -3.92 -11.74 19.96
N ASN A 119 -4.95 -12.23 20.63
CA ASN A 119 -4.87 -13.43 21.49
C ASN A 119 -6.29 -13.96 21.66
N GLY A 120 -6.64 -14.97 20.87
CA GLY A 120 -7.95 -15.62 20.99
C GLY A 120 -8.43 -16.30 19.71
N LEU A 121 -7.63 -17.20 19.12
CA LEU A 121 -8.22 -18.31 18.38
C LEU A 121 -8.13 -19.57 19.25
N PRO A 122 -9.23 -20.30 19.46
CA PRO A 122 -9.22 -21.52 20.26
C PRO A 122 -8.38 -22.59 19.55
N LYS A 123 -7.57 -23.28 20.35
CA LYS A 123 -6.94 -24.54 19.99
C LYS A 123 -8.04 -25.53 19.60
N THR A 124 -8.07 -25.98 18.35
CA THR A 124 -8.77 -27.21 17.98
C THR A 124 -7.74 -28.29 17.72
N GLU A 125 -8.04 -29.44 18.30
CA GLU A 125 -7.19 -30.59 18.52
C GLU A 125 -6.89 -31.35 17.22
N ASN A 126 -5.74 -32.03 17.27
CA ASN A 126 -5.20 -33.07 16.41
C ASN A 126 -6.19 -33.81 15.49
N GLU A 127 -5.81 -33.95 14.21
CA GLU A 127 -5.91 -35.25 13.53
C GLU A 127 -4.56 -35.60 12.91
N GLU A 128 -4.01 -36.71 13.40
CA GLU A 128 -2.78 -37.36 12.95
C GLU A 128 -2.95 -37.89 11.53
N ILE A 129 -2.02 -37.54 10.62
CA ILE A 129 -1.78 -38.35 9.43
C ILE A 129 -0.33 -38.82 9.44
N THR A 130 -0.21 -40.11 9.75
CA THR A 130 0.97 -40.96 9.82
C THR A 130 1.86 -40.82 8.59
N GLN A 131 3.11 -40.37 8.80
CA GLN A 131 4.19 -40.52 7.83
C GLN A 131 4.61 -41.99 7.77
N GLN A 132 4.29 -42.66 6.66
CA GLN A 132 4.94 -43.92 6.33
C GLN A 132 6.25 -43.65 5.60
N ASN A 133 7.34 -43.97 6.29
CA ASN A 133 8.68 -44.15 5.75
C ASN A 133 8.65 -45.13 4.57
N THR A 134 9.23 -44.75 3.44
CA THR A 134 9.86 -45.72 2.55
C THR A 134 11.19 -45.15 2.06
N GLN A 135 12.27 -45.69 2.62
CA GLN A 135 13.61 -45.55 2.08
C GLN A 135 13.66 -46.30 0.74
N VAL A 136 14.11 -45.63 -0.32
CA VAL A 136 14.66 -46.29 -1.50
C VAL A 136 15.97 -45.60 -1.86
N SER A 137 17.05 -46.36 -1.77
CA SER A 137 18.41 -45.99 -2.17
C SER A 137 18.59 -46.11 -3.71
N PRO A 138 19.63 -45.49 -4.29
CA PRO A 138 19.68 -45.15 -5.71
C PRO A 138 20.12 -46.35 -6.56
N SER A 139 19.49 -46.51 -7.73
CA SER A 139 20.03 -47.38 -8.78
C SER A 139 20.05 -46.62 -10.11
N ASP A 140 21.23 -46.65 -10.71
CA ASP A 140 21.57 -46.11 -12.01
C ASP A 140 20.73 -46.76 -13.12
N GLU A 141 20.03 -45.95 -13.92
CA GLU A 141 19.80 -46.28 -15.32
C GLU A 141 19.98 -45.05 -16.21
N HIS A 142 20.99 -45.15 -17.07
CA HIS A 142 21.26 -44.24 -18.17
C HIS A 142 20.15 -44.32 -19.23
N GLY A 143 19.22 -43.37 -19.20
CA GLY A 143 18.23 -43.13 -20.26
C GLY A 143 18.35 -41.70 -20.80
N LYS A 144 19.07 -41.52 -21.91
CA LYS A 144 19.15 -40.26 -22.66
C LYS A 144 17.75 -39.84 -23.14
N CYS A 145 17.15 -38.85 -22.49
CA CYS A 145 16.13 -37.99 -23.10
C CYS A 145 16.68 -36.56 -23.16
N LYS A 146 17.10 -36.17 -24.36
CA LYS A 146 17.39 -34.79 -24.74
C LYS A 146 16.09 -33.98 -24.61
N GLY A 147 15.90 -33.31 -23.49
CA GLY A 147 15.01 -32.17 -23.34
C GLY A 147 15.86 -30.99 -22.92
N ASN A 148 15.94 -29.96 -23.76
CA ASN A 148 16.59 -28.71 -23.39
C ASN A 148 15.92 -28.19 -22.11
N ALA A 149 16.62 -28.23 -20.98
CA ALA A 149 16.27 -27.43 -19.83
C ALA A 149 16.42 -25.97 -20.27
N VAL A 150 15.33 -25.36 -20.69
CA VAL A 150 15.27 -23.91 -20.84
C VAL A 150 15.26 -23.38 -19.42
N GLU A 151 16.45 -23.04 -18.92
CA GLU A 151 16.59 -22.19 -17.73
C GLU A 151 15.94 -20.85 -18.05
N TYR A 152 14.66 -20.70 -17.72
CA TYR A 152 14.00 -19.40 -17.72
C TYR A 152 14.50 -18.66 -16.48
N TYR A 153 15.62 -17.95 -16.62
CA TYR A 153 16.03 -16.95 -15.65
C TYR A 153 15.02 -15.80 -15.71
N ASP A 154 13.91 -15.92 -14.98
CA ASP A 154 12.93 -14.85 -14.83
C ASP A 154 13.58 -13.69 -14.08
N LYS A 155 14.09 -12.71 -14.84
CA LYS A 155 14.50 -11.43 -14.28
C LYS A 155 13.26 -10.74 -13.72
N PRO A 156 13.34 -10.13 -12.52
CA PRO A 156 12.22 -9.39 -11.96
C PRO A 156 11.85 -8.23 -12.90
N LEU A 157 10.57 -8.06 -13.19
CA LEU A 157 10.06 -6.93 -13.98
C LEU A 157 10.19 -5.61 -13.20
N LEU A 158 10.11 -5.71 -11.87
CA LEU A 158 10.01 -4.57 -10.98
C LEU A 158 10.99 -4.67 -9.80
N ILE A 159 11.74 -3.59 -9.55
CA ILE A 159 12.65 -3.44 -8.41
C ILE A 159 12.18 -2.30 -7.51
N LEU A 160 11.85 -2.61 -6.25
CA LEU A 160 11.58 -1.63 -5.21
C LEU A 160 12.83 -1.31 -4.40
N ARG A 161 13.20 -0.02 -4.26
CA ARG A 161 14.32 0.41 -3.40
C ARG A 161 13.78 0.98 -2.10
N LEU A 162 13.88 0.19 -1.03
CA LEU A 162 13.22 0.43 0.24
C LEU A 162 14.21 0.78 1.36
N GLY A 163 13.89 1.84 2.10
CA GLY A 163 14.47 2.15 3.41
C GLY A 163 13.47 1.86 4.53
N LEU A 164 13.83 2.23 5.74
CA LEU A 164 12.92 2.35 6.88
C LEU A 164 12.77 3.81 7.28
N THR A 165 11.58 4.15 7.75
CA THR A 165 11.21 5.43 8.35
C THR A 165 10.25 5.16 9.51
N SER A 166 9.74 6.20 10.16
CA SER A 166 8.70 6.09 11.19
C SER A 166 7.60 7.14 11.03
N TYR A 167 6.47 6.92 11.70
CA TYR A 167 5.40 7.91 11.80
C TYR A 167 5.88 9.25 12.39
N LYS A 168 6.77 9.18 13.38
CA LYS A 168 7.42 10.35 13.98
C LYS A 168 8.17 11.19 12.94
N GLU A 169 8.96 10.53 12.09
CA GLU A 169 9.69 11.24 11.03
C GLU A 169 8.76 11.80 9.96
N TYR A 170 7.67 11.10 9.65
CA TYR A 170 6.63 11.60 8.75
C TYR A 170 6.04 12.92 9.24
N LEU A 171 5.62 12.98 10.51
CA LEU A 171 5.08 14.19 11.12
C LEU A 171 6.09 15.34 11.12
N GLY A 172 7.33 15.05 11.48
CA GLY A 172 8.40 16.05 11.55
C GLY A 172 8.97 16.47 10.18
N THR A 173 8.58 15.83 9.07
CA THR A 173 9.10 16.14 7.73
C THR A 173 7.99 16.39 6.72
N ASN A 174 7.35 15.33 6.18
CA ASN A 174 6.29 15.41 5.19
C ASN A 174 5.09 16.25 5.65
N TRP A 175 4.67 16.08 6.91
CA TRP A 175 3.53 16.81 7.49
C TRP A 175 3.94 18.14 8.15
N SER A 176 5.24 18.45 8.16
CA SER A 176 5.73 19.66 8.79
C SER A 176 5.40 20.89 7.94
N CYS A 177 5.15 22.03 8.59
CA CYS A 177 5.07 23.32 7.90
C CYS A 177 6.36 23.68 7.14
N GLN A 178 7.49 23.04 7.48
CA GLN A 178 8.77 23.20 6.80
C GLN A 178 8.97 22.24 5.61
N ALA A 179 7.97 21.44 5.22
CA ALA A 179 8.13 20.45 4.14
C ALA A 179 8.66 21.06 2.83
N ALA A 180 8.20 22.26 2.44
CA ALA A 180 8.69 22.94 1.24
C ALA A 180 10.17 23.35 1.34
N GLU A 181 10.60 23.85 2.50
CA GLU A 181 11.99 24.21 2.78
C GLU A 181 12.88 22.95 2.76
N LEU A 182 12.43 21.87 3.40
CA LEU A 182 13.14 20.59 3.40
C LEU A 182 13.32 20.04 1.98
N ARG A 183 12.34 20.23 1.09
CA ARG A 183 12.48 19.87 -0.34
C ARG A 183 13.53 20.71 -1.05
N GLN A 184 13.52 22.03 -0.83
CA GLN A 184 14.50 22.93 -1.42
C GLN A 184 15.94 22.61 -0.94
N ARG A 185 16.08 22.34 0.36
CA ARG A 185 17.34 21.90 0.96
C ARG A 185 17.79 20.56 0.40
N GLY A 186 16.91 19.57 0.34
CA GLY A 186 17.17 18.25 -0.27
C GLY A 186 17.71 18.39 -1.70
N GLN A 187 17.06 19.22 -2.51
CA GLN A 187 17.50 19.49 -3.88
C GLN A 187 18.88 20.16 -3.94
N THR A 188 19.18 21.07 -3.02
CA THR A 188 20.43 21.84 -3.01
C THR A 188 21.60 20.97 -2.55
N GLU A 189 21.45 20.31 -1.39
CA GLU A 189 22.46 19.56 -0.67
C GLU A 189 22.68 18.15 -1.26
N TYR A 190 21.63 17.48 -1.72
CA TYR A 190 21.67 16.06 -2.13
C TYR A 190 21.25 15.81 -3.59
N LYS A 191 20.86 16.87 -4.33
CA LYS A 191 20.29 16.76 -5.69
C LYS A 191 19.02 15.90 -5.76
N ASP A 192 18.33 15.75 -4.64
CA ASP A 192 17.09 14.99 -4.51
C ASP A 192 16.14 15.74 -3.57
N PRO A 193 15.00 16.27 -4.06
CA PRO A 193 14.06 17.03 -3.24
C PRO A 193 13.37 16.18 -2.18
N LEU A 194 13.45 14.85 -2.24
CA LEU A 194 12.86 13.94 -1.26
C LEU A 194 13.88 13.43 -0.24
N ALA A 195 15.17 13.77 -0.38
CA ALA A 195 16.25 13.26 0.45
C ALA A 195 16.04 13.49 1.96
N LEU A 196 15.48 14.65 2.32
CA LEU A 196 15.23 15.04 3.72
C LEU A 196 13.80 14.70 4.20
N LEU A 197 13.00 14.01 3.40
CA LEU A 197 11.63 13.63 3.74
C LEU A 197 11.52 12.14 4.08
N ALA A 198 10.65 11.83 5.04
CA ALA A 198 10.39 10.48 5.52
C ALA A 198 9.86 9.56 4.41
N GLN A 199 8.91 10.05 3.60
CA GLN A 199 8.33 9.32 2.46
C GLN A 199 7.87 7.88 2.81
N PRO A 200 7.01 7.69 3.84
CA PRO A 200 6.47 6.37 4.15
C PRO A 200 5.62 5.87 2.97
N LEU A 201 5.85 4.62 2.57
CA LEU A 201 5.11 3.94 1.51
C LEU A 201 3.74 3.53 2.06
N GLY A 202 2.68 4.04 1.44
CA GLY A 202 1.32 3.52 1.65
C GLY A 202 0.98 2.38 0.69
N VAL A 203 -0.13 1.71 0.97
CA VAL A 203 -0.83 0.82 0.04
C VAL A 203 -2.30 1.19 -0.04
N GLY A 204 -2.92 0.98 -1.20
CA GLY A 204 -4.36 1.16 -1.39
C GLY A 204 -4.92 0.17 -2.41
N ALA A 205 -6.22 -0.12 -2.33
CA ALA A 205 -6.89 -1.03 -3.25
C ALA A 205 -8.13 -0.46 -3.94
N ILE A 206 -8.15 -0.60 -5.26
CA ILE A 206 -9.39 -0.61 -6.05
C ILE A 206 -10.03 -1.99 -5.87
N LEU A 207 -10.90 -2.09 -4.86
CA LEU A 207 -11.68 -3.29 -4.56
C LEU A 207 -12.91 -3.38 -5.47
N CYS A 208 -13.06 -4.48 -6.21
CA CYS A 208 -14.15 -4.68 -7.17
C CYS A 208 -15.04 -5.89 -6.84
N THR A 209 -16.31 -5.63 -6.51
CA THR A 209 -17.34 -6.59 -6.08
C THR A 209 -17.92 -7.39 -7.25
N SER A 210 -18.46 -8.59 -7.01
CA SER A 210 -18.92 -9.53 -8.05
C SER A 210 -19.97 -8.96 -9.01
N ASP A 211 -20.70 -7.92 -8.62
CA ASP A 211 -21.65 -7.13 -9.39
C ASP A 211 -21.06 -5.84 -10.02
N ASP A 212 -19.75 -5.85 -10.27
CA ASP A 212 -18.98 -4.81 -10.98
C ASP A 212 -19.06 -3.41 -10.33
N GLN A 213 -19.11 -3.35 -9.00
CA GLN A 213 -18.96 -2.10 -8.25
C GLN A 213 -17.53 -1.94 -7.73
N VAL A 214 -17.04 -0.71 -7.72
CA VAL A 214 -15.81 -0.28 -7.06
C VAL A 214 -16.17 0.29 -5.69
N VAL A 215 -15.50 -0.21 -4.66
CA VAL A 215 -15.73 0.19 -3.26
C VAL A 215 -14.89 1.42 -2.92
N PHE A 216 -15.55 2.43 -2.38
CA PHE A 216 -14.96 3.61 -1.74
C PHE A 216 -15.44 3.70 -0.29
N ILE A 217 -14.70 4.43 0.51
CA ILE A 217 -15.04 4.72 1.91
C ILE A 217 -15.09 6.22 2.12
N ARG A 218 -15.98 6.67 3.00
CA ARG A 218 -16.04 8.07 3.45
C ARG A 218 -15.20 8.20 4.70
N ARG A 219 -14.08 8.91 4.64
CA ARG A 219 -13.22 9.14 5.80
C ARG A 219 -13.96 9.91 6.88
N SER A 220 -13.78 9.52 8.14
CA SER A 220 -14.33 10.24 9.29
C SER A 220 -13.81 11.67 9.33
N GLN A 221 -14.62 12.62 9.82
CA GLN A 221 -14.16 14.00 10.05
C GLN A 221 -13.13 14.10 11.19
N LYS A 222 -12.96 13.02 11.97
CA LYS A 222 -12.05 12.96 13.13
C LYS A 222 -10.64 12.49 12.79
N VAL A 223 -10.36 12.11 11.54
CA VAL A 223 -9.01 11.72 11.09
C VAL A 223 -8.20 12.92 10.64
N ALA A 224 -6.90 12.92 10.93
CA ALA A 224 -6.06 14.10 10.71
C ALA A 224 -5.76 14.41 9.24
N GLU A 225 -5.70 13.39 8.37
CA GLU A 225 -5.50 13.56 6.93
C GLU A 225 -6.83 13.35 6.19
N ALA A 226 -7.22 14.32 5.34
CA ALA A 226 -8.34 14.19 4.39
C ALA A 226 -9.71 13.82 5.00
N GLY A 227 -10.03 14.31 6.20
CA GLY A 227 -11.32 14.06 6.86
C GLY A 227 -12.52 14.43 5.99
N GLY A 228 -13.53 13.56 5.93
CA GLY A 228 -14.74 13.73 5.12
C GLY A 228 -14.61 13.45 3.62
N LEU A 229 -13.40 13.24 3.11
CA LEU A 229 -13.18 12.89 1.71
C LEU A 229 -13.44 11.39 1.45
N LEU A 230 -13.72 11.06 0.20
CA LEU A 230 -13.71 9.68 -0.27
C LEU A 230 -12.29 9.16 -0.39
N ASP A 231 -12.09 7.95 0.07
CA ASP A 231 -10.87 7.19 -0.11
C ASP A 231 -11.17 5.78 -0.66
N ILE A 232 -10.11 5.06 -0.95
CA ILE A 232 -10.13 3.62 -1.17
C ILE A 232 -9.62 2.92 0.11
N PRO A 233 -9.95 1.63 0.32
CA PRO A 233 -9.38 0.86 1.41
C PRO A 233 -7.86 0.80 1.32
N GLY A 234 -7.15 1.02 2.42
CA GLY A 234 -5.69 1.05 2.43
C GLY A 234 -5.07 1.54 3.72
N GLY A 235 -3.74 1.60 3.74
CA GLY A 235 -2.98 1.96 4.92
C GLY A 235 -1.47 1.88 4.71
N HIS A 236 -0.73 1.42 5.72
CA HIS A 236 0.74 1.43 5.71
C HIS A 236 1.30 0.07 6.12
N PRO A 237 2.04 -0.62 5.23
CA PRO A 237 2.69 -1.88 5.57
C PRO A 237 3.76 -1.69 6.65
N GLU A 238 3.69 -2.52 7.68
CA GLU A 238 4.57 -2.45 8.85
C GLU A 238 5.68 -3.50 8.76
N PRO A 239 6.97 -3.14 8.87
CA PRO A 239 8.07 -4.09 8.86
C PRO A 239 8.00 -5.14 9.99
N LYS A 240 7.31 -4.82 11.09
CA LYS A 240 7.06 -5.78 12.17
C LYS A 240 6.22 -6.96 11.71
N ALA A 241 5.24 -6.73 10.84
CA ALA A 241 4.39 -7.80 10.28
C ALA A 241 5.20 -8.83 9.48
N VAL A 242 6.31 -8.41 8.84
CA VAL A 242 7.27 -9.33 8.20
C VAL A 242 7.83 -10.32 9.22
N CYS A 243 8.28 -9.86 10.39
CA CYS A 243 8.82 -10.72 11.44
C CYS A 243 7.72 -11.61 12.05
N GLU A 244 6.55 -11.05 12.34
CA GLU A 244 5.42 -11.80 12.90
C GLU A 244 4.94 -12.91 11.97
N SER A 245 4.95 -12.68 10.65
CA SER A 245 4.59 -13.70 9.65
C SER A 245 5.49 -14.92 9.67
N LEU A 246 6.71 -14.78 10.22
CA LEU A 246 7.68 -15.86 10.39
C LEU A 246 7.65 -16.47 11.81
N GLY A 247 6.67 -16.09 12.63
CA GLY A 247 6.52 -16.56 14.01
C GLY A 247 7.46 -15.88 15.01
N GLU A 248 8.12 -14.80 14.63
CA GLU A 248 9.03 -14.05 15.52
C GLU A 248 8.23 -13.04 16.37
N THR A 249 8.45 -13.04 17.68
CA THR A 249 7.94 -11.99 18.57
C THR A 249 8.99 -10.91 18.72
N VAL A 250 8.78 -9.76 18.08
CA VAL A 250 9.69 -8.61 18.11
C VAL A 250 8.95 -7.34 18.47
N SER A 251 9.58 -6.44 19.23
CA SER A 251 9.06 -5.09 19.44
C SER A 251 9.47 -4.17 18.30
N GLU A 252 8.74 -3.06 18.12
CA GLU A 252 8.99 -2.08 17.06
C GLU A 252 10.41 -1.50 17.12
N GLU A 253 10.95 -1.31 18.32
CA GLU A 253 12.30 -0.76 18.55
C GLU A 253 13.41 -1.74 18.17
N GLN A 254 13.08 -3.03 18.05
CA GLN A 254 14.02 -4.09 17.68
C GLN A 254 14.09 -4.28 16.16
N ILE A 255 13.16 -3.70 15.40
CA ILE A 255 13.15 -3.79 13.94
C ILE A 255 14.37 -3.04 13.37
N THR A 256 15.20 -3.76 12.62
CA THR A 256 16.38 -3.20 11.96
C THR A 256 16.35 -3.42 10.46
N MET A 257 17.07 -2.58 9.71
CA MET A 257 17.24 -2.79 8.27
C MET A 257 17.85 -4.15 7.95
N GLU A 258 18.81 -4.61 8.77
CA GLU A 258 19.51 -5.87 8.53
C GLU A 258 18.55 -7.07 8.60
N MET A 259 17.60 -7.03 9.54
CA MET A 259 16.52 -8.01 9.61
C MET A 259 15.71 -8.06 8.32
N MET A 260 15.35 -6.89 7.77
CA MET A 260 14.56 -6.79 6.54
C MET A 260 15.37 -7.22 5.31
N GLN A 261 16.66 -6.87 5.25
CA GLN A 261 17.59 -7.24 4.17
C GLN A 261 17.76 -8.75 4.00
N ARG A 262 17.73 -9.51 5.10
CA ARG A 262 17.82 -10.97 5.04
C ARG A 262 16.52 -11.64 4.57
N ARG A 263 15.44 -10.87 4.41
CA ARG A 263 14.08 -11.38 4.15
C ARG A 263 13.39 -10.65 2.97
N PRO A 264 14.05 -10.48 1.81
CA PRO A 264 13.52 -9.65 0.71
C PRO A 264 12.17 -10.16 0.19
N SER A 265 11.97 -11.46 0.05
CA SER A 265 10.69 -12.04 -0.41
C SER A 265 9.55 -11.82 0.59
N ALA A 266 9.83 -11.89 1.89
CA ALA A 266 8.82 -11.64 2.93
C ALA A 266 8.42 -10.15 2.98
N VAL A 267 9.35 -9.23 2.69
CA VAL A 267 9.02 -7.80 2.54
C VAL A 267 8.12 -7.56 1.32
N VAL A 268 8.39 -8.22 0.19
CA VAL A 268 7.47 -8.15 -0.98
C VAL A 268 6.11 -8.71 -0.60
N ALA A 269 6.07 -9.88 0.04
CA ALA A 269 4.83 -10.52 0.44
C ALA A 269 4.00 -9.62 1.38
N GLU A 270 4.65 -8.95 2.33
CA GLU A 270 3.99 -8.00 3.23
C GLU A 270 3.30 -6.86 2.49
N LEU A 271 3.88 -6.29 1.42
CA LEU A 271 3.21 -5.22 0.65
C LEU A 271 1.89 -5.67 0.01
N PHE A 272 1.78 -6.95 -0.37
CA PHE A 272 0.57 -7.52 -0.95
C PHE A 272 -0.39 -8.02 0.13
N PHE A 273 0.13 -8.59 1.22
CA PHE A 273 -0.72 -9.05 2.32
C PHE A 273 -1.32 -7.88 3.09
N SER A 274 -0.57 -6.78 3.26
CA SER A 274 -1.04 -5.61 3.98
C SER A 274 -2.29 -5.05 3.30
N VAL A 275 -2.32 -4.90 1.97
CA VAL A 275 -3.50 -4.35 1.29
C VAL A 275 -4.75 -5.22 1.47
N SER A 276 -4.62 -6.55 1.50
CA SER A 276 -5.73 -7.46 1.83
C SER A 276 -6.13 -7.37 3.30
N ALA A 277 -5.17 -7.18 4.21
CA ALA A 277 -5.44 -6.99 5.63
C ALA A 277 -6.19 -5.66 5.87
N GLU A 278 -5.81 -4.57 5.21
CA GLU A 278 -6.52 -3.28 5.32
C GLU A 278 -7.96 -3.39 4.81
N ILE A 279 -8.21 -4.10 3.70
CA ILE A 279 -9.59 -4.37 3.24
C ILE A 279 -10.40 -5.12 4.32
N ARG A 280 -9.80 -6.11 4.97
CA ARG A 280 -10.45 -6.84 6.07
C ARG A 280 -10.70 -5.93 7.27
N ASP A 281 -9.72 -5.14 7.67
CA ASP A 281 -9.77 -4.39 8.92
C ASP A 281 -10.69 -3.15 8.82
N GLU A 282 -10.72 -2.51 7.66
CA GLU A 282 -11.51 -1.29 7.39
C GLU A 282 -12.91 -1.59 6.81
N VAL A 283 -13.01 -2.55 5.87
CA VAL A 283 -14.27 -2.88 5.18
C VAL A 283 -14.96 -4.12 5.73
N ASN A 284 -14.30 -4.86 6.64
CA ASN A 284 -14.79 -6.12 7.20
C ASN A 284 -15.03 -7.23 6.17
N VAL A 285 -14.35 -7.17 5.02
CA VAL A 285 -14.43 -8.21 3.99
C VAL A 285 -13.41 -9.32 4.28
N PRO A 286 -13.81 -10.59 4.42
CA PRO A 286 -12.88 -11.68 4.69
C PRO A 286 -11.84 -11.85 3.58
N VAL A 287 -10.57 -12.10 3.94
CA VAL A 287 -9.50 -12.32 2.97
C VAL A 287 -9.79 -13.52 2.05
N SER A 288 -10.52 -14.53 2.52
CA SER A 288 -10.87 -15.73 1.75
C SER A 288 -11.77 -15.48 0.54
N VAL A 289 -12.45 -14.32 0.47
CA VAL A 289 -13.29 -13.93 -0.67
C VAL A 289 -12.62 -12.92 -1.59
N LEU A 290 -11.38 -12.52 -1.28
CA LEU A 290 -10.57 -11.62 -2.09
C LEU A 290 -9.73 -12.42 -3.10
N GLY A 291 -9.65 -11.92 -4.33
CA GLY A 291 -8.66 -12.35 -5.29
C GLY A 291 -7.25 -11.87 -4.91
N ALA A 292 -6.23 -12.48 -5.50
CA ALA A 292 -4.85 -12.04 -5.31
C ALA A 292 -4.69 -10.57 -5.74
N PRO A 293 -4.08 -9.68 -4.92
CA PRO A 293 -3.87 -8.30 -5.30
C PRO A 293 -2.97 -8.16 -6.53
N VAL A 294 -3.29 -7.22 -7.41
CA VAL A 294 -2.51 -6.91 -8.61
C VAL A 294 -2.02 -5.47 -8.51
N LEU A 295 -0.69 -5.28 -8.47
CA LEU A 295 -0.10 -3.95 -8.44
C LEU A 295 -0.39 -3.20 -9.75
N LEU A 296 -1.04 -2.03 -9.65
CA LEU A 296 -1.33 -1.15 -10.78
C LEU A 296 -0.22 -0.11 -10.99
N GLY A 297 0.43 0.33 -9.92
CA GLY A 297 1.49 1.34 -9.97
C GLY A 297 1.71 2.04 -8.64
N VAL A 298 2.40 3.18 -8.69
CA VAL A 298 2.68 4.03 -7.52
C VAL A 298 2.25 5.46 -7.79
N ALA A 299 1.36 5.98 -6.94
CA ALA A 299 0.90 7.36 -6.97
C ALA A 299 1.60 8.21 -5.91
N LEU A 300 1.82 9.50 -6.19
CA LEU A 300 2.41 10.44 -5.22
C LEU A 300 1.38 11.47 -4.75
N ASN A 301 1.24 11.58 -3.43
CA ASN A 301 0.40 12.58 -2.79
C ASN A 301 1.17 13.90 -2.59
N HIS A 302 0.93 14.88 -3.45
CA HIS A 302 1.59 16.19 -3.35
C HIS A 302 1.08 17.10 -2.24
N THR A 303 -0.11 16.85 -1.70
CA THR A 303 -0.55 17.57 -0.49
C THR A 303 0.20 17.08 0.75
N SER A 304 0.82 15.89 0.69
CA SER A 304 1.70 15.31 1.70
C SER A 304 3.17 15.24 1.22
N ALA A 305 3.63 16.32 0.59
CA ALA A 305 5.01 16.49 0.13
C ALA A 305 5.55 15.37 -0.78
N GLY A 306 4.67 14.74 -1.57
CA GLY A 306 5.01 13.68 -2.52
C GLY A 306 5.01 12.27 -1.94
N ARG A 307 4.39 12.03 -0.76
CA ARG A 307 4.30 10.71 -0.12
C ARG A 307 3.82 9.64 -1.12
N PRO A 308 4.55 8.53 -1.32
CA PRO A 308 4.18 7.48 -2.26
C PRO A 308 3.14 6.51 -1.68
N SER A 309 2.30 5.97 -2.56
CA SER A 309 1.38 4.88 -2.27
C SER A 309 1.37 3.88 -3.42
N ALA A 310 1.53 2.59 -3.11
CA ALA A 310 1.40 1.50 -4.07
C ALA A 310 -0.07 1.12 -4.20
N GLU A 311 -0.64 1.26 -5.40
CA GLU A 311 -2.06 1.05 -5.63
C GLU A 311 -2.31 -0.28 -6.32
N PHE A 312 -3.24 -1.05 -5.78
CA PHE A 312 -3.57 -2.40 -6.20
C PHE A 312 -4.99 -2.47 -6.76
N PHE A 313 -5.24 -3.45 -7.60
CA PHE A 313 -6.57 -3.96 -7.90
C PHE A 313 -6.80 -5.25 -7.14
N VAL A 314 -7.98 -5.39 -6.53
CA VAL A 314 -8.39 -6.60 -5.79
C VAL A 314 -9.81 -6.95 -6.19
N SER A 315 -10.03 -8.16 -6.71
CA SER A 315 -11.38 -8.67 -6.98
C SER A 315 -12.00 -9.23 -5.70
N CYS A 316 -13.32 -9.18 -5.60
CA CYS A 316 -14.08 -9.75 -4.48
C CYS A 316 -15.23 -10.59 -5.04
N SER A 317 -15.43 -11.79 -4.49
CA SER A 317 -16.54 -12.67 -4.90
C SER A 317 -17.90 -12.23 -4.34
N LEU A 318 -17.92 -11.32 -3.36
CA LEU A 318 -19.15 -10.77 -2.78
C LEU A 318 -19.70 -9.63 -3.63
N THR A 319 -21.03 -9.49 -3.60
CA THR A 319 -21.76 -8.36 -4.18
C THR A 319 -21.57 -7.09 -3.35
N SER A 320 -21.84 -5.93 -3.94
CA SER A 320 -21.83 -4.64 -3.23
C SER A 320 -22.73 -4.61 -2.00
N LYS A 321 -23.90 -5.26 -2.09
CA LYS A 321 -24.82 -5.39 -0.96
C LYS A 321 -24.22 -6.20 0.19
N GLU A 322 -23.61 -7.36 -0.09
CA GLU A 322 -22.97 -8.19 0.93
C GLU A 322 -21.77 -7.47 1.56
N VAL A 323 -20.98 -6.76 0.76
CA VAL A 323 -19.88 -5.91 1.26
C VAL A 323 -20.41 -4.81 2.19
N GLN A 324 -21.51 -4.13 1.81
CA GLN A 324 -22.14 -3.12 2.65
C GLN A 324 -22.65 -3.70 3.97
N GLU A 325 -23.28 -4.87 3.95
CA GLU A 325 -23.74 -5.56 5.16
C GLU A 325 -22.58 -5.95 6.08
N LEU A 326 -21.44 -6.37 5.52
CA LEU A 326 -20.24 -6.66 6.30
C LEU A 326 -19.63 -5.39 6.91
N TYR A 327 -19.52 -4.32 6.13
CA TYR A 327 -19.02 -3.03 6.60
C TYR A 327 -19.80 -2.55 7.84
N TRP A 328 -21.14 -2.60 7.79
CA TRP A 328 -21.98 -2.15 8.90
C TRP A 328 -22.00 -3.09 10.11
N LYS A 329 -21.55 -4.34 9.96
CA LYS A 329 -21.26 -5.20 11.13
C LYS A 329 -19.99 -4.75 11.87
N GLY A 330 -19.19 -3.88 11.25
CA GLY A 330 -17.97 -3.30 11.78
C GLY A 330 -16.72 -4.14 11.48
N GLY A 331 -15.58 -3.49 11.29
CA GLY A 331 -14.25 -4.09 11.23
C GLY A 331 -13.38 -3.69 12.44
N ALA A 332 -12.12 -4.12 12.44
CA ALA A 332 -11.16 -3.74 13.49
C ALA A 332 -10.92 -2.21 13.52
N GLU A 333 -11.08 -1.54 12.38
CA GLU A 333 -10.85 -0.10 12.22
C GLU A 333 -12.13 0.66 11.83
N ALA A 334 -13.30 0.16 12.25
CA ALA A 334 -14.63 0.70 11.90
C ALA A 334 -14.88 2.20 12.25
N ASN A 335 -13.97 2.84 12.98
CA ASN A 335 -14.07 4.25 13.38
C ASN A 335 -13.33 5.21 12.43
N GLU A 336 -12.52 4.70 11.52
CA GLU A 336 -11.71 5.52 10.59
C GLU A 336 -12.52 6.04 9.40
N SER A 337 -13.53 5.28 8.98
CA SER A 337 -14.54 5.66 7.99
C SER A 337 -15.94 5.77 8.60
N THR A 338 -16.80 6.55 7.98
CA THR A 338 -18.19 6.76 8.41
C THR A 338 -19.22 6.22 7.44
N ASP A 339 -18.82 5.81 6.24
CA ASP A 339 -19.71 5.28 5.21
C ASP A 339 -18.95 4.47 4.16
N VAL A 340 -19.65 3.62 3.43
CA VAL A 340 -19.15 2.87 2.26
C VAL A 340 -19.97 3.26 1.02
N VAL A 341 -19.28 3.61 -0.05
CA VAL A 341 -19.86 4.13 -1.30
C VAL A 341 -19.45 3.24 -2.46
N PHE A 342 -20.38 2.97 -3.36
CA PHE A 342 -20.16 2.11 -4.52
C PHE A 342 -20.34 2.92 -5.80
N LEU A 343 -19.41 2.77 -6.72
CA LEU A 343 -19.55 3.25 -8.10
C LEU A 343 -19.50 2.06 -9.04
N SER A 344 -20.31 2.05 -10.08
CA SER A 344 -20.15 1.03 -11.12
C SER A 344 -18.77 1.13 -11.75
N ARG A 345 -18.25 0.03 -12.26
CA ARG A 345 -17.00 -0.01 -13.02
C ARG A 345 -16.99 1.02 -14.16
N ALA A 346 -18.11 1.23 -14.83
CA ALA A 346 -18.23 2.22 -15.90
C ALA A 346 -18.06 3.66 -15.38
N GLU A 347 -18.70 4.00 -14.26
CA GLU A 347 -18.57 5.32 -13.62
C GLU A 347 -17.13 5.55 -13.13
N ALA A 348 -16.53 4.57 -12.47
CA ALA A 348 -15.15 4.65 -12.00
C ALA A 348 -14.16 4.86 -13.16
N LEU A 349 -14.38 4.21 -14.32
CA LEU A 349 -13.55 4.37 -15.51
C LEU A 349 -13.73 5.74 -16.21
N GLN A 350 -14.84 6.43 -15.97
CA GLN A 350 -15.14 7.75 -16.53
C GLN A 350 -14.91 8.90 -15.54
N LEU A 351 -14.58 8.58 -14.29
CA LEU A 351 -14.42 9.54 -13.22
C LEU A 351 -13.25 10.49 -13.52
N SER A 352 -13.52 11.79 -13.56
CA SER A 352 -12.54 12.80 -13.97
C SER A 352 -12.77 14.12 -13.24
N SER A 353 -11.91 15.11 -13.46
CA SER A 353 -12.02 16.42 -12.79
C SER A 353 -13.32 17.18 -13.06
N SER A 354 -14.06 16.83 -14.10
CA SER A 354 -15.40 17.38 -14.37
C SER A 354 -16.51 16.71 -13.57
N SER A 355 -16.26 15.54 -12.99
CA SER A 355 -17.23 14.84 -12.14
C SER A 355 -17.30 15.53 -10.77
N PRO A 356 -18.50 15.85 -10.22
CA PRO A 356 -18.61 16.45 -8.89
C PRO A 356 -17.88 15.66 -7.81
N LEU A 357 -17.99 14.33 -7.87
CA LEU A 357 -17.37 13.38 -6.94
C LEU A 357 -15.83 13.44 -6.94
N TRP A 358 -15.19 13.89 -8.02
CA TRP A 358 -13.73 14.03 -8.07
C TRP A 358 -13.21 15.04 -7.06
N SER A 359 -13.98 16.10 -6.81
CA SER A 359 -13.62 17.09 -5.78
C SER A 359 -13.65 16.51 -4.37
N GLU A 360 -14.42 15.43 -4.16
CA GLU A 360 -14.56 14.74 -2.88
C GLU A 360 -13.52 13.64 -2.67
N LEU A 361 -12.79 13.20 -3.69
CA LEU A 361 -11.75 12.20 -3.53
C LEU A 361 -10.48 12.79 -2.90
N CYS A 362 -9.90 12.06 -1.96
CA CYS A 362 -8.58 12.35 -1.43
C CYS A 362 -7.49 12.11 -2.52
N PRO A 363 -6.26 12.62 -2.33
CA PRO A 363 -5.20 12.48 -3.33
C PRO A 363 -4.79 11.03 -3.64
N SER A 364 -4.76 10.12 -2.65
CA SER A 364 -4.43 8.70 -2.85
C SER A 364 -5.48 8.01 -3.73
N ALA A 365 -6.77 8.15 -3.38
CA ALA A 365 -7.85 7.57 -4.17
C ALA A 365 -7.89 8.10 -5.62
N LYS A 366 -7.61 9.39 -5.84
CA LYS A 366 -7.44 9.94 -7.20
C LYS A 366 -6.31 9.23 -7.95
N GLY A 367 -5.16 9.00 -7.29
CA GLY A 367 -4.04 8.27 -7.86
C GLY A 367 -4.43 6.85 -8.28
N ALA A 368 -5.11 6.12 -7.39
CA ALA A 368 -5.57 4.77 -7.65
C ALA A 368 -6.61 4.69 -8.78
N VAL A 369 -7.57 5.62 -8.83
CA VAL A 369 -8.56 5.70 -9.92
C VAL A 369 -7.88 5.93 -11.26
N LEU A 370 -6.91 6.84 -11.35
CA LEU A 370 -6.18 7.08 -12.60
C LEU A 370 -5.35 5.86 -13.03
N LEU A 371 -4.74 5.16 -12.08
CA LEU A 371 -4.03 3.90 -12.34
C LEU A 371 -4.99 2.82 -12.84
N TYR A 372 -6.16 2.68 -12.21
CA TYR A 372 -7.20 1.74 -12.62
C TYR A 372 -7.73 2.02 -14.02
N GLN A 373 -7.98 3.28 -14.35
CA GLN A 373 -8.38 3.72 -15.70
C GLN A 373 -7.31 3.39 -16.75
N THR A 374 -6.04 3.58 -16.39
CA THR A 374 -4.91 3.38 -17.31
C THR A 374 -4.62 1.91 -17.56
N VAL A 375 -4.57 1.10 -16.49
CA VAL A 375 -4.25 -0.32 -16.57
C VAL A 375 -5.46 -1.14 -17.03
N ASN A 376 -6.68 -0.73 -16.63
CA ASN A 376 -7.97 -1.34 -16.96
C ASN A 376 -7.95 -2.88 -16.84
N PRO A 377 -7.67 -3.42 -15.63
CA PRO A 377 -7.68 -4.87 -15.44
C PRO A 377 -9.08 -5.41 -15.76
N ARG A 378 -9.14 -6.47 -16.56
CA ARG A 378 -10.38 -7.20 -16.86
C ARG A 378 -10.50 -8.36 -15.89
N ARG A 379 -11.72 -8.67 -15.46
CA ARG A 379 -12.00 -9.97 -14.84
C ARG A 379 -11.75 -11.07 -15.86
N THR A 380 -10.79 -11.95 -15.60
CA THR A 380 -10.81 -13.26 -16.24
C THR A 380 -11.95 -14.06 -15.62
N HIS A 381 -13.08 -14.13 -16.31
CA HIS A 381 -14.08 -15.15 -15.99
C HIS A 381 -13.41 -16.51 -16.21
N ASN A 382 -13.32 -17.33 -15.17
CA ASN A 382 -13.07 -18.76 -15.32
C ASN A 382 -14.16 -19.32 -16.24
N THR A 383 -13.83 -19.45 -17.52
CA THR A 383 -14.71 -20.06 -18.52
C THR A 383 -14.48 -21.55 -18.42
N THR A 384 -14.96 -22.15 -17.34
CA THR A 384 -15.07 -23.61 -17.20
C THR A 384 -16.54 -23.95 -17.03
N GLN A 385 -17.34 -23.65 -18.05
CA GLN A 385 -18.61 -24.30 -18.30
C GLN A 385 -18.96 -24.10 -19.77
N GLN A 386 -19.40 -25.18 -20.42
CA GLN A 386 -19.76 -25.34 -21.84
C GLN A 386 -18.64 -25.75 -22.80
N ALA A 387 -18.27 -27.03 -22.71
CA ALA A 387 -17.94 -27.82 -23.89
C ALA A 387 -18.32 -29.30 -23.65
N HIS A 388 -19.62 -29.57 -23.48
CA HIS A 388 -20.21 -30.90 -23.72
C HIS A 388 -21.68 -30.73 -24.10
N THR A 389 -21.89 -30.60 -25.41
CA THR A 389 -23.05 -31.10 -26.15
C THR A 389 -22.52 -31.78 -27.38
#